data_AF-A0A8J4UI12-F1
#
_entry.id   AF-A0A8J4UI12-F1
#
_cell.length_a   1.000
_cell.length_b   1.000
_cell.length_c   1.000
_cell.angle_alpha   90.00
_cell.angle_beta   90.00
_cell.angle_gamma   90.00
#
_symmetry.space_group_name_H-M   'P 1'
#
loop_
_entity.id
_entity.type
_entity.pdbx_description
1 polymer ?
#
loop_
_entity_poly.entity_id
_entity_poly.type
_entity_poly.pdbx_seq_one_letter_code
_entity_poly.pdbx_strand_id
1 'polypeptide(L)'
;MAKGDPAKPKGKMSAYAYFVKTCREEHNKKNPGVSVNFSEFSKKCSERWKVMSPKEKTKFEEMAKQDKARYDQEMMNYNPGKRGRKAKKDPSAPRRPPSGFFLFCSEHRPSIKAQNPSLGIGDVAKKLGEMWNNLSDSEKQPFLSKANKLKDKYQK
;
A
#
# COMPACT_ATOMS: atom_id res chain seq x y z
N MET A 1 -5.12 18.31 3.16
CA MET A 1 -4.55 17.05 2.66
C MET A 1 -3.90 16.34 3.84
N ALA A 2 -4.39 15.15 4.22
CA ALA A 2 -3.81 14.39 5.32
C ALA A 2 -2.33 14.11 5.01
N LYS A 3 -1.42 14.67 5.82
CA LYS A 3 0.00 14.36 5.70
C LYS A 3 0.13 12.87 6.03
N GLY A 4 0.43 12.06 5.01
CA GLY A 4 0.75 10.65 5.18
C GLY A 4 1.95 10.47 6.12
N ASP A 5 2.27 9.21 6.42
CA ASP A 5 3.42 8.85 7.26
C ASP A 5 4.68 9.66 6.84
N PRO A 6 5.24 10.51 7.72
CA PRO A 6 6.40 11.33 7.38
C PRO A 6 7.65 10.51 7.10
N ALA A 7 7.72 9.26 7.57
CA ALA A 7 8.79 8.33 7.25
C ALA A 7 8.60 7.64 5.88
N LYS A 8 7.44 7.80 5.23
CA LYS A 8 7.21 7.24 3.91
C LYS A 8 8.06 7.96 2.85
N PRO A 9 8.81 7.22 2.03
CA PRO A 9 9.51 7.76 0.87
C PRO A 9 8.62 8.66 0.02
N LYS A 10 9.16 9.82 -0.39
CA LYS A 10 8.45 10.73 -1.30
C LYS A 10 8.25 10.04 -2.64
N GLY A 11 7.04 10.11 -3.17
CA GLY A 11 6.67 9.46 -4.43
C GLY A 11 7.57 9.90 -5.59
N LYS A 12 7.72 8.99 -6.57
CA LYS A 12 8.51 9.25 -7.77
C LYS A 12 7.88 10.30 -8.69
N MET A 13 8.70 11.20 -9.21
CA MET A 13 8.37 12.23 -10.19
C MET A 13 8.54 11.71 -11.62
N SER A 14 7.60 12.06 -12.49
CA SER A 14 7.67 11.76 -13.92
C SER A 14 8.57 12.74 -14.67
N ALA A 15 8.93 12.40 -15.91
CA ALA A 15 9.71 13.28 -16.79
C ALA A 15 9.03 14.64 -16.96
N TYR A 16 7.71 14.64 -17.16
CA TYR A 16 6.92 15.86 -17.23
C TYR A 16 6.94 16.66 -15.91
N ALA A 17 6.88 16.00 -14.75
CA ALA A 17 6.95 16.68 -13.46
C ALA A 17 8.30 17.39 -13.25
N TYR A 18 9.40 16.76 -13.66
CA TYR A 18 10.73 17.39 -13.68
C TYR A 18 10.77 18.58 -14.63
N PHE A 19 10.20 18.44 -15.83
CA PHE A 19 10.11 19.55 -16.79
C PHE A 19 9.32 20.74 -16.25
N VAL A 20 8.14 20.52 -15.67
CA VAL A 20 7.33 21.58 -15.06
C VAL A 20 8.11 22.26 -13.92
N LYS A 21 8.86 21.50 -13.11
CA LYS A 21 9.74 22.05 -12.07
C LYS A 21 10.81 22.97 -12.67
N THR A 22 11.50 22.53 -13.72
CA THR A 22 12.52 23.36 -14.40
C THR A 22 11.93 24.62 -15.02
N CYS A 23 10.76 24.52 -15.67
CA CYS A 23 10.07 25.70 -16.21
C CYS A 23 9.70 26.70 -15.12
N ARG A 24 9.33 26.21 -13.93
CA ARG A 24 8.95 27.06 -12.80
C ARG A 24 10.16 27.78 -12.22
N GLU A 25 11.29 27.08 -12.10
CA GLU A 25 12.57 27.67 -11.69
C GLU A 25 13.06 28.72 -12.68
N GLU A 26 13.00 28.44 -13.99
CA GLU A 26 13.33 29.41 -15.03
C GLU A 26 12.42 30.66 -14.95
N HIS A 27 11.11 30.46 -14.80
CA HIS A 27 10.17 31.56 -14.67
C HIS A 27 10.45 32.41 -13.43
N ASN A 28 10.71 31.78 -12.28
CA ASN A 28 11.04 32.49 -11.04
C ASN A 28 12.36 33.27 -11.14
N LYS A 29 13.35 32.75 -11.89
CA LYS A 29 14.62 33.47 -12.14
C LYS A 29 14.43 34.66 -13.07
N LYS A 30 13.62 34.52 -14.12
CA LYS A 30 13.38 35.57 -15.12
C LYS A 30 12.44 36.66 -14.63
N ASN A 31 11.45 36.29 -13.81
CA ASN A 31 10.45 37.18 -13.25
C ASN A 31 10.43 37.08 -11.72
N PRO A 32 11.50 37.53 -11.03
CA PRO A 32 11.52 37.52 -9.57
C PRO A 32 10.39 38.41 -9.03
N GLY A 33 9.58 37.88 -8.12
CA GLY A 33 8.47 38.61 -7.48
C GLY A 33 7.13 38.57 -8.20
N VAL A 34 7.06 38.08 -9.44
CA VAL A 34 5.78 37.90 -10.16
C VAL A 34 5.15 36.57 -9.74
N SER A 35 3.96 36.64 -9.15
CA SER A 35 3.19 35.46 -8.78
C SER A 35 2.77 34.68 -10.04
N VAL A 36 3.14 33.40 -10.09
CA VAL A 36 2.84 32.54 -11.24
C VAL A 36 1.42 32.00 -11.11
N ASN A 37 0.54 32.34 -12.05
CA ASN A 37 -0.79 31.73 -12.11
C ASN A 37 -0.67 30.26 -12.50
N PHE A 38 -0.98 29.34 -11.58
CA PHE A 38 -0.80 27.91 -11.78
C PHE A 38 -1.58 27.36 -12.99
N SER A 39 -2.81 27.85 -13.23
CA SER A 39 -3.65 27.39 -14.34
C SER A 39 -3.03 27.74 -15.68
N GLU A 40 -2.60 29.00 -15.84
CA GLU A 40 -1.94 29.48 -17.06
C GLU A 40 -0.58 28.83 -17.27
N PHE A 41 0.20 28.70 -16.19
CA PHE A 41 1.51 28.07 -16.23
C PHE A 41 1.45 26.59 -16.58
N SER A 42 0.47 25.85 -16.05
CA SER A 42 0.27 24.44 -16.39
C SER A 42 -0.11 24.25 -17.86
N LYS A 43 -0.93 25.14 -18.43
CA LYS A 43 -1.25 25.13 -19.87
C LYS A 43 0.00 25.35 -20.73
N LYS A 44 0.78 26.41 -20.43
CA LYS A 44 2.04 26.72 -21.12
C LYS A 44 3.04 25.56 -21.04
N CYS A 45 3.16 24.90 -19.89
CA CYS A 45 4.02 23.72 -19.74
C CYS A 45 3.54 22.56 -20.61
N SER A 46 2.23 22.28 -20.65
CA SER A 46 1.69 21.19 -21.45
C SER A 46 1.93 21.39 -22.94
N GLU A 47 1.73 22.62 -23.44
CA GLU A 47 1.99 22.98 -24.84
C GLU A 47 3.47 22.84 -25.17
N ARG A 48 4.36 23.40 -24.33
CA ARG A 48 5.81 23.32 -24.51
C ARG A 48 6.32 21.88 -24.47
N TRP A 49 5.79 21.05 -23.58
CA TRP A 49 6.13 19.61 -23.51
C TRP A 49 5.68 18.87 -24.77
N LYS A 50 4.52 19.21 -25.34
CA LYS A 50 4.03 18.57 -26.57
C LYS A 50 4.96 18.84 -27.75
N VAL A 51 5.40 20.09 -27.93
CA VAL A 51 6.27 20.51 -29.05
C VAL A 51 7.76 20.22 -28.83
N MET A 52 8.18 19.89 -27.60
CA MET A 52 9.57 19.57 -27.29
C MET A 52 10.10 18.39 -28.10
N SER A 53 11.36 18.51 -28.51
CA SER A 53 12.06 17.47 -29.26
C SER A 53 12.30 16.22 -28.40
N PRO A 54 12.43 15.03 -29.03
CA PRO A 54 12.80 13.81 -28.30
C PRO A 54 14.08 13.96 -27.50
N LYS A 55 15.10 14.65 -28.04
CA LYS A 55 16.39 14.89 -27.38
C LYS A 55 16.24 15.68 -26.07
N GLU A 56 15.38 16.70 -26.07
CA GLU A 56 15.11 17.48 -24.86
C GLU A 56 14.28 16.68 -23.84
N LYS A 57 13.36 15.84 -24.32
CA LYS A 57 12.59 14.92 -23.48
C LYS A 57 13.47 13.86 -22.83
N THR A 58 14.48 13.34 -23.54
CA THR A 58 15.42 12.33 -23.03
C THR A 58 16.09 12.77 -21.74
N LYS A 59 16.48 14.06 -21.62
CA LYS A 59 17.04 14.61 -20.38
C LYS A 59 16.09 14.43 -19.18
N PHE A 60 14.80 14.68 -19.38
CA PHE A 60 13.79 14.55 -18.33
C PHE A 60 13.38 13.09 -18.07
N GLU A 61 13.42 12.24 -19.10
CA GLU A 61 13.20 10.80 -18.97
C GLU A 61 14.29 10.14 -18.14
N GLU A 62 15.56 10.49 -18.36
CA GLU A 62 16.68 10.01 -17.54
C GLU A 62 16.57 10.48 -16.08
N MET A 63 16.14 11.74 -15.83
CA MET A 63 15.85 12.20 -14.46
C MET A 63 14.73 11.39 -13.80
N ALA A 64 13.65 11.09 -14.53
CA ALA A 64 12.55 10.29 -14.02
C ALA A 64 12.97 8.83 -13.75
N LYS A 65 13.87 8.29 -14.57
CA LYS A 65 14.46 6.96 -14.38
C LYS A 65 15.32 6.90 -13.12
N GLN A 66 16.17 7.91 -12.90
CA GLN A 66 16.96 8.04 -11.67
C GLN A 66 16.06 8.19 -10.44
N ASP A 67 14.99 8.98 -10.52
CA ASP A 67 14.08 9.18 -9.41
C ASP A 67 13.23 7.94 -9.10
N LYS A 68 12.90 7.15 -10.12
CA LYS A 68 12.33 5.82 -9.93
C LYS A 68 13.30 4.92 -9.16
N ALA A 69 14.58 4.90 -9.52
CA ALA A 69 15.59 4.11 -8.81
C ALA A 69 15.76 4.55 -7.35
N ARG A 70 15.82 5.86 -7.09
CA ARG A 70 15.81 6.44 -5.73
C ARG A 70 14.59 5.97 -4.93
N TYR A 71 13.39 6.12 -5.50
CA TYR A 71 12.16 5.72 -4.82
C TYR A 71 12.11 4.22 -4.53
N ASP A 72 12.53 3.38 -5.50
CA ASP A 72 12.55 1.94 -5.33
C ASP A 72 13.55 1.55 -4.22
N GLN A 73 14.74 2.15 -4.17
CA GLN A 73 15.71 1.95 -3.07
C GLN A 73 15.15 2.42 -1.71
N GLU A 74 14.63 3.64 -1.62
CA GLU A 74 14.03 4.16 -0.39
C GLU A 74 12.87 3.27 0.08
N MET A 75 12.07 2.72 -0.83
CA MET A 75 10.98 1.80 -0.52
C MET A 75 11.46 0.42 -0.06
N MET A 76 12.60 -0.07 -0.55
CA MET A 76 13.21 -1.31 -0.04
C MET A 76 13.67 -1.13 1.42
N ASN A 77 14.17 0.04 1.78
CA ASN A 77 14.56 0.39 3.14
C ASN A 77 13.40 0.89 4.01
N TYR A 78 12.24 1.18 3.43
CA TYR A 78 11.07 1.66 4.14
C TYR A 78 10.37 0.50 4.85
N ASN A 79 10.51 0.47 6.17
CA ASN A 79 9.67 -0.33 7.04
C ASN A 79 8.46 0.53 7.44
N PRO A 80 7.25 0.30 6.88
CA PRO A 80 6.05 0.94 7.40
C PRO A 80 5.83 0.38 8.80
N GLY A 81 6.38 1.07 9.82
CA GLY A 81 6.15 0.76 11.21
C GLY A 81 4.66 0.50 11.43
N LYS A 82 4.33 -0.47 12.29
CA LYS A 82 2.97 -1.03 12.48
C LYS A 82 1.91 0.03 12.21
N ARG A 83 1.27 -0.05 11.04
CA ARG A 83 0.16 0.82 10.61
C ARG A 83 -0.69 1.11 11.84
N GLY A 84 -0.89 2.40 12.12
CA GLY A 84 -1.52 2.89 13.35
C GLY A 84 -2.69 2.00 13.79
N ARG A 85 -2.75 1.70 15.10
CA ARG A 85 -3.79 0.87 15.73
C ARG A 85 -5.12 1.16 15.03
N LYS A 86 -5.69 0.16 14.34
CA LYS A 86 -7.06 0.23 13.85
C LYS A 86 -7.93 0.73 15.02
N ALA A 87 -8.78 1.71 14.77
CA ALA A 87 -9.67 2.29 15.77
C ALA A 87 -10.32 1.16 16.59
N LYS A 88 -10.40 1.36 17.92
CA LYS A 88 -11.06 0.40 18.81
C LYS A 88 -12.45 0.11 18.25
N LYS A 89 -12.80 -1.17 18.10
CA LYS A 89 -14.12 -1.57 17.63
C LYS A 89 -15.18 -1.05 18.59
N ASP A 90 -16.25 -0.48 18.06
CA ASP A 90 -17.43 -0.06 18.81
C ASP A 90 -17.98 -1.27 19.60
N PRO A 91 -18.15 -1.17 20.93
CA PRO A 91 -18.72 -2.24 21.76
C PRO A 91 -20.15 -2.64 21.37
N SER A 92 -20.92 -1.74 20.74
CA SER A 92 -22.30 -1.96 20.31
C SER A 92 -22.42 -2.58 18.91
N ALA A 93 -21.34 -2.58 18.12
CA ALA A 93 -21.37 -3.13 16.77
C ALA A 93 -21.38 -4.66 16.78
N PRO A 94 -22.19 -5.31 15.91
CA PRO A 94 -22.17 -6.75 15.74
C PRO A 94 -20.75 -7.29 15.50
N ARG A 95 -20.40 -8.40 16.15
CA ARG A 95 -19.08 -9.02 15.98
C ARG A 95 -18.98 -9.64 14.59
N ARG A 96 -17.92 -9.27 13.86
CA ARG A 96 -17.65 -9.86 12.54
C ARG A 96 -17.52 -11.38 12.65
N PRO A 97 -18.09 -12.14 11.71
CA PRO A 97 -17.98 -13.59 11.71
C PRO A 97 -16.53 -14.04 11.46
N PRO A 98 -16.14 -15.22 11.97
CA PRO A 98 -14.82 -15.80 11.73
C PRO A 98 -14.64 -16.14 10.24
N SER A 99 -13.41 -15.97 9.73
CA SER A 99 -13.05 -16.44 8.39
C SER A 99 -12.84 -17.96 8.36
N GLY A 100 -12.76 -18.56 7.17
CA GLY A 100 -12.52 -20.00 7.02
C GLY A 100 -11.26 -20.47 7.75
N PHE A 101 -10.17 -19.69 7.67
CA PHE A 101 -8.94 -19.96 8.43
C PHE A 101 -9.17 -19.95 9.95
N PHE A 102 -9.94 -19.00 10.48
CA PHE A 102 -10.23 -18.95 11.92
C PHE A 102 -11.11 -20.11 12.38
N LEU A 103 -12.04 -20.57 11.53
CA LEU A 103 -12.81 -21.79 11.79
C LEU A 103 -11.89 -23.01 11.84
N PHE A 104 -11.00 -23.16 10.86
CA PHE A 104 -9.99 -24.22 10.86
C PHE A 104 -9.11 -24.18 12.11
N CYS A 105 -8.58 -23.00 12.47
CA CYS A 105 -7.79 -22.81 13.68
C CYS A 105 -8.59 -23.17 14.93
N SER A 106 -9.87 -22.84 15.00
CA SER A 106 -10.69 -23.15 16.17
C SER A 106 -10.84 -24.66 16.40
N GLU A 107 -10.94 -25.44 15.32
CA GLU A 107 -11.07 -26.90 15.38
C GLU A 107 -9.72 -27.58 15.68
N HIS A 108 -8.60 -27.07 15.13
CA HIS A 108 -7.30 -27.74 15.19
C HIS A 108 -6.40 -27.25 16.33
N ARG A 109 -6.62 -26.04 16.86
CA ARG A 109 -5.83 -25.48 17.96
C ARG A 109 -5.83 -26.35 19.23
N PRO A 110 -6.95 -26.93 19.69
CA PRO A 110 -6.95 -27.81 20.84
C PRO A 110 -6.06 -29.05 20.64
N SER A 111 -6.12 -29.67 19.46
CA SER A 111 -5.31 -30.84 19.12
C SER A 111 -3.81 -30.53 19.14
N ILE A 112 -3.39 -29.42 18.50
CA ILE A 112 -1.98 -29.02 18.48
C ILE A 112 -1.49 -28.65 19.88
N LYS A 113 -2.33 -27.97 20.68
CA LYS A 113 -1.98 -27.61 22.06
C LYS A 113 -1.92 -28.83 22.97
N ALA A 114 -2.76 -29.84 22.77
CA ALA A 114 -2.69 -31.10 23.50
C ALA A 114 -1.42 -31.89 23.17
N GLN A 115 -1.02 -31.92 21.89
CA GLN A 115 0.23 -32.56 21.46
C GLN A 115 1.47 -31.78 21.90
N ASN A 116 1.34 -30.46 22.09
CA ASN A 116 2.45 -29.56 22.39
C ASN A 116 2.06 -28.59 23.53
N PRO A 117 1.86 -29.10 24.76
CA PRO A 117 1.35 -28.31 25.88
C PRO A 117 2.30 -27.18 26.30
N SER A 118 3.60 -27.35 26.06
CA SER A 118 4.66 -26.37 26.32
C SER A 118 4.75 -25.25 25.27
N LEU A 119 4.14 -25.39 24.08
CA LEU A 119 4.20 -24.33 23.07
C LEU A 119 3.31 -23.13 23.43
N GLY A 120 3.85 -21.94 23.22
CA GLY A 120 3.12 -20.68 23.37
C GLY A 120 1.98 -20.55 22.34
N ILE A 121 0.98 -19.74 22.67
CA ILE A 121 -0.16 -19.48 21.77
C ILE A 121 0.30 -18.97 20.40
N GLY A 122 1.37 -18.16 20.38
CA GLY A 122 1.96 -17.64 19.15
C GLY A 122 2.53 -18.73 18.25
N ASP A 123 3.24 -19.71 18.80
CA ASP A 123 3.86 -20.78 18.01
C ASP A 123 2.84 -21.81 17.54
N VAL A 124 1.81 -22.07 18.35
CA VAL A 124 0.63 -22.85 17.90
C VAL A 124 -0.06 -22.17 16.72
N ALA A 125 -0.21 -20.84 16.76
CA ALA A 125 -0.82 -20.09 15.66
C ALA A 125 0.03 -20.11 14.38
N LYS A 126 1.37 -20.05 14.48
CA LYS A 126 2.27 -20.22 13.33
C LYS A 126 2.09 -21.59 12.68
N LYS A 127 2.11 -22.67 13.48
CA LYS A 127 1.93 -24.05 13.01
C LYS A 127 0.58 -24.26 12.31
N LEU A 128 -0.49 -23.67 12.83
CA LEU A 128 -1.81 -23.68 12.18
C LEU A 128 -1.81 -22.91 10.84
N GLY A 129 -1.10 -21.79 10.76
CA GLY A 129 -0.94 -21.03 9.53
C GLY A 129 -0.23 -21.83 8.44
N GLU A 130 0.84 -22.54 8.79
CA GLU A 130 1.57 -23.43 7.89
C GLU A 130 0.68 -24.58 7.41
N MET A 131 -0.02 -25.25 8.33
CA MET A 131 -0.97 -26.31 7.98
C MET A 131 -2.04 -25.82 7.01
N TRP A 132 -2.66 -24.67 7.29
CA TRP A 132 -3.66 -24.09 6.40
C TRP A 132 -3.10 -23.75 5.02
N ASN A 133 -1.86 -23.28 4.91
CA ASN A 133 -1.27 -23.01 3.60
C ASN A 133 -1.03 -24.31 2.80
N ASN A 134 -0.66 -25.39 3.49
CA ASN A 134 -0.39 -26.69 2.89
C ASN A 134 -1.65 -27.52 2.55
N LEU A 135 -2.82 -27.19 3.13
CA LEU A 135 -4.08 -27.84 2.75
C LEU A 135 -4.41 -27.60 1.28
N SER A 136 -5.05 -28.57 0.65
CA SER A 136 -5.62 -28.42 -0.69
C SER A 136 -6.87 -27.52 -0.69
N ASP A 137 -7.24 -26.99 -1.85
CA ASP A 137 -8.45 -26.16 -1.96
C ASP A 137 -9.71 -26.93 -1.56
N SER A 138 -9.79 -28.23 -1.87
CA SER A 138 -10.89 -29.13 -1.49
C SER A 138 -11.05 -29.24 0.02
N GLU A 139 -9.95 -29.30 0.77
CA GLU A 139 -9.97 -29.34 2.23
C GLU A 139 -10.31 -27.99 2.85
N LYS A 140 -9.98 -26.88 2.17
CA LYS A 140 -10.36 -25.52 2.57
C LYS A 140 -11.82 -25.22 2.28
N GLN A 141 -12.39 -25.78 1.21
CA GLN A 141 -13.76 -25.53 0.76
C GLN A 141 -14.83 -25.60 1.86
N PRO A 142 -14.89 -26.63 2.73
CA PRO A 142 -15.90 -26.69 3.78
C PRO A 142 -15.77 -25.52 4.77
N PHE A 143 -14.55 -25.12 5.13
CA PHE A 143 -14.31 -23.99 6.02
C PHE A 143 -14.64 -22.65 5.37
N LEU A 144 -14.27 -22.46 4.09
CA LEU A 144 -14.61 -21.27 3.32
C LEU A 144 -16.12 -21.13 3.13
N SER A 145 -16.81 -22.22 2.82
CA SER A 145 -18.27 -22.28 2.68
C SER A 145 -18.99 -21.96 3.99
N LYS A 146 -18.54 -22.56 5.11
CA LYS A 146 -19.06 -22.23 6.45
C LYS A 146 -18.86 -20.74 6.76
N ALA A 147 -17.69 -20.18 6.48
CA ALA A 147 -17.40 -18.77 6.71
C ALA A 147 -18.25 -17.83 5.84
N ASN A 148 -18.47 -18.18 4.57
CA ASN A 148 -19.33 -17.42 3.67
C ASN A 148 -20.78 -17.40 4.18
N LYS A 149 -21.34 -18.54 4.61
CA LYS A 149 -22.67 -18.59 5.21
C LYS A 149 -22.80 -17.71 6.46
N LEU A 150 -21.78 -17.69 7.32
CA LEU A 150 -21.75 -16.82 8.50
C LEU A 150 -21.64 -15.33 8.12
N LYS A 151 -20.89 -15.03 7.07
CA LYS A 151 -20.79 -13.68 6.51
C LYS A 151 -22.13 -13.20 5.95
N ASP A 152 -22.83 -14.04 5.19
CA ASP A 152 -24.13 -13.69 4.62
C ASP A 152 -25.18 -13.42 5.71
N LYS A 153 -25.17 -14.23 6.78
CA LYS A 153 -26.03 -14.00 7.95
C LYS A 153 -25.74 -12.69 8.69
N TYR A 154 -24.49 -12.23 8.67
CA TYR A 154 -24.08 -10.98 9.30
C TYR A 154 -24.40 -9.75 8.45
N GLN A 155 -24.53 -9.92 7.13
CA GLN A 155 -24.84 -8.85 6.19
C GLN A 155 -26.35 -8.64 5.97
N LYS A 156 -27.18 -9.60 6.39
CA LYS A 156 -28.64 -9.45 6.51
C LYS A 156 -28.99 -8.79 7.83
#